data_AF-E3T6S3-F1
#
_entry.id   AF-E3T6S3-F1
#
_cell.length_a   1.000
_cell.length_b   1.000
_cell.length_c   1.000
_cell.angle_alpha   90.00
_cell.angle_beta   90.00
_cell.angle_gamma   90.00
#
_symmetry.space_group_name_H-M   'P 1'
#
loop_
_entity.id
_entity.type
_entity.pdbx_description
1 polymer ?
#
loop_
_entity_poly.entity_id
_entity_poly.type
_entity_poly.pdbx_seq_one_letter_code
_entity_poly.pdbx_strand_id
1 'polypeptide(L)'
;MPGGQWQGWIEFQPLAGGDPIRSSRETTQPNRQDTEYWATGLTAVYLEGALRRSLKRPSRPIARPVAKPHFEGPADNFAVSAPLTESVLDPFSVYRKGEALLRRQLSAMAGWHLVNIIQHYQLSRESADLLGTREPAQLVELIIDAVRQMSTARP
;
A
#
# COMPACT_ATOMS: atom_id res chain seq x y z
N MET A 1 -0.30 -6.11 -33.77
CA MET A 1 0.38 -5.04 -33.00
C MET A 1 -0.55 -3.84 -32.93
N PRO A 2 -1.23 -3.52 -31.82
CA PRO A 2 -2.00 -2.28 -31.76
C PRO A 2 -1.04 -1.09 -31.54
N GLY A 3 -1.08 -0.14 -32.48
CA GLY A 3 -0.70 1.29 -32.41
C GLY A 3 0.46 1.73 -31.50
N GLY A 4 1.58 2.13 -32.09
CA GLY A 4 2.66 2.80 -31.37
C GLY A 4 2.20 4.11 -30.71
N GLN A 5 2.56 4.31 -29.45
CA GLN A 5 2.24 5.54 -28.71
C GLN A 5 2.95 6.74 -29.34
N TRP A 6 2.21 7.82 -29.60
CA TRP A 6 2.71 9.09 -30.11
C TRP A 6 3.26 9.94 -28.98
N GLN A 7 4.35 10.65 -29.23
CA GLN A 7 4.98 11.52 -28.23
C GLN A 7 4.99 12.95 -28.75
N GLY A 8 4.57 13.90 -27.90
CA GLY A 8 4.65 15.33 -28.17
C GLY A 8 5.82 15.98 -27.44
N TRP A 9 6.57 16.83 -28.15
CA TRP A 9 7.56 17.76 -27.57
C TRP A 9 7.47 19.09 -28.32
N ILE A 10 8.06 20.14 -27.74
CA ILE A 10 8.02 21.50 -28.27
C ILE A 10 9.43 21.92 -28.68
N GLU A 11 9.56 22.55 -29.84
CA GLU A 11 10.79 23.19 -30.31
C GLU A 11 10.65 24.71 -30.20
N PHE A 12 11.65 25.35 -29.61
CA PHE A 12 11.75 26.78 -29.45
C PHE A 12 12.85 27.32 -30.38
N GLN A 13 12.44 28.21 -31.29
CA GLN A 13 13.32 28.88 -32.23
C GLN A 13 13.78 30.23 -31.65
N PRO A 14 15.09 30.50 -31.53
CA PRO A 14 15.59 31.75 -30.97
C PRO A 14 15.42 32.90 -31.95
N LEU A 15 14.91 34.04 -31.46
CA LEU A 15 14.68 35.23 -32.30
C LEU A 15 15.95 36.04 -32.59
N ALA A 16 16.94 35.99 -31.70
CA ALA A 16 18.18 36.77 -31.76
C ALA A 16 19.42 35.93 -32.16
N GLY A 17 19.20 34.76 -32.78
CA GLY A 17 20.24 33.79 -33.09
C GLY A 17 20.57 32.84 -31.93
N GLY A 18 21.24 31.73 -32.27
CA GLY A 18 21.57 30.63 -31.36
C GLY A 18 20.97 29.29 -31.81
N ASP A 19 21.25 28.23 -31.05
CA ASP A 19 20.74 26.90 -31.36
C ASP A 19 19.28 26.72 -30.90
N PRO A 20 18.40 26.10 -31.71
CA PRO A 20 17.07 25.72 -31.29
C PRO A 20 17.09 24.82 -30.06
N ILE A 21 16.12 25.01 -29.17
CA ILE A 21 15.99 24.20 -27.95
C ILE A 21 14.71 23.39 -28.04
N ARG A 22 14.83 22.09 -27.81
CA ARG A 22 13.68 21.19 -27.69
C ARG A 22 13.40 20.83 -26.24
N SER A 23 12.13 20.72 -25.90
CA SER A 23 11.70 20.17 -24.61
C SER A 23 11.98 18.67 -24.52
N SER A 24 11.86 18.14 -23.32
CA SER A 24 11.65 16.69 -23.15
C SER A 24 10.24 16.31 -23.66
N ARG A 25 9.89 15.03 -23.57
CA ARG A 25 8.52 14.58 -23.86
C ARG A 25 7.52 15.27 -22.94
N GLU A 26 6.57 16.00 -23.53
CA GLU A 26 5.51 16.74 -22.84
C GLU A 26 4.22 15.91 -22.71
N THR A 27 3.94 15.03 -23.69
CA THR A 27 2.81 14.12 -23.63
C THR A 27 3.08 12.80 -24.35
N THR A 28 2.31 11.77 -24.00
CA THR A 28 2.21 10.49 -24.71
C THR A 28 0.74 10.26 -25.02
N GLN A 29 0.41 10.01 -26.29
CA GLN A 29 -0.96 9.83 -26.78
C GLN A 29 -1.10 8.51 -27.53
N PRO A 30 -2.29 7.91 -27.57
CA PRO A 30 -2.50 6.64 -28.24
C PRO A 30 -2.51 6.76 -29.78
N ASN A 31 -2.72 7.95 -30.33
CA ASN A 31 -2.71 8.22 -31.77
C ASN A 31 -2.31 9.68 -32.09
N ARG A 32 -2.16 9.98 -33.39
CA ARG A 32 -1.78 11.29 -33.90
C ARG A 32 -2.84 12.37 -33.65
N GLN A 33 -4.12 12.03 -33.83
CA GLN A 33 -5.24 12.97 -33.67
C GLN A 33 -5.30 13.54 -32.25
N ASP A 34 -5.08 12.70 -31.25
CA ASP A 34 -5.05 13.11 -29.84
C ASP A 34 -3.82 13.98 -29.52
N THR A 35 -2.71 13.75 -30.23
CA THR A 35 -1.51 14.61 -30.12
C THR A 35 -1.76 15.99 -30.71
N GLU A 36 -2.44 16.06 -31.86
CA GLU A 36 -2.83 17.34 -32.47
C GLU A 36 -3.83 18.09 -31.59
N TYR A 37 -4.83 17.40 -31.04
CA TYR A 37 -5.79 18.00 -30.12
C TYR A 37 -5.11 18.55 -28.86
N TRP A 38 -4.19 17.79 -28.25
CA TRP A 38 -3.36 18.29 -27.16
C TRP A 38 -2.61 19.58 -27.53
N ALA A 39 -2.04 19.66 -28.73
CA ALA A 39 -1.31 20.84 -29.19
C ALA A 39 -2.20 22.10 -29.28
N THR A 40 -3.50 21.94 -29.56
CA THR A 40 -4.46 23.06 -29.55
C THR A 40 -4.70 23.65 -28.17
N GLY A 41 -4.44 22.89 -27.10
CA GLY A 41 -4.58 23.34 -25.71
C GLY A 41 -3.36 24.07 -25.15
N LEU A 42 -2.31 24.28 -25.93
CA LEU A 42 -1.09 24.93 -25.47
C LEU A 42 -1.30 26.44 -25.27
N THR A 43 -1.08 26.88 -24.03
CA THR A 43 -1.19 28.30 -23.64
C THR A 43 0.19 28.95 -23.51
N ALA A 44 0.25 30.29 -23.55
CA ALA A 44 1.49 31.03 -23.35
C ALA A 44 2.19 30.67 -22.02
N VAL A 45 1.43 30.51 -20.94
CA VAL A 45 1.94 30.10 -19.62
C VAL A 45 2.55 28.70 -19.67
N TYR A 46 1.92 27.77 -20.40
CA TYR A 46 2.47 26.43 -20.60
C TYR A 46 3.80 26.48 -21.35
N LEU A 47 3.86 27.22 -22.46
CA LEU A 47 5.05 27.36 -23.30
C LEU A 47 6.21 27.99 -22.52
N GLU A 48 5.95 29.00 -21.70
CA GLU A 48 6.96 29.63 -20.84
C GLU A 48 7.51 28.62 -19.81
N GLY A 49 6.63 27.84 -19.18
CA GLY A 49 7.02 26.79 -18.25
C GLY A 49 7.87 25.71 -18.93
N ALA A 50 7.48 25.26 -20.13
CA ALA A 50 8.23 24.28 -20.92
C ALA A 50 9.60 24.81 -21.34
N LEU A 51 9.71 26.08 -21.78
CA LEU A 51 10.98 26.71 -22.12
C LEU A 51 11.91 26.80 -20.91
N ARG A 52 11.40 27.26 -19.75
CA ARG A 52 12.19 27.35 -18.51
C ARG A 52 12.77 25.99 -18.10
N ARG A 53 12.01 24.90 -18.23
CA ARG A 53 12.52 23.53 -17.98
C ARG A 53 13.56 23.11 -19.01
N SER A 54 13.37 23.46 -20.28
CA SER A 54 14.27 23.09 -21.37
C SER A 54 15.63 23.82 -21.28
N LEU A 55 15.62 25.07 -20.84
CA LEU A 55 16.83 25.86 -20.56
C LEU A 55 17.60 25.33 -19.34
N LYS A 56 16.89 24.82 -18.32
CA LYS A 56 17.49 24.14 -17.17
C LYS A 56 17.85 22.71 -17.57
N ARG A 57 18.90 22.55 -18.38
CA ARG A 57 19.43 21.24 -18.76
C ARG A 57 19.57 20.39 -17.48
N PRO A 58 18.76 19.34 -17.28
CA PRO A 58 18.99 18.44 -16.17
C PRO A 58 20.34 17.79 -16.48
N SER A 59 21.35 18.06 -15.67
CA SER A 59 22.52 17.19 -15.62
C SER A 59 21.95 15.81 -15.31
N ARG A 60 22.01 14.89 -16.28
CA ARG A 60 21.75 13.49 -15.98
C ARG A 60 22.68 13.17 -14.82
N PRO A 61 22.18 12.88 -13.61
CA PRO A 61 23.07 12.36 -12.58
C PRO A 61 23.72 11.17 -13.26
N ILE A 62 25.06 11.18 -13.35
CA ILE A 62 25.80 10.01 -13.82
C ILE A 62 25.20 8.87 -13.01
N ALA A 63 24.57 7.90 -13.69
CA ALA A 63 23.98 6.77 -13.02
C ALA A 63 25.12 6.20 -12.18
N ARG A 64 25.00 6.33 -10.85
CA ARG A 64 25.98 5.76 -9.93
C ARG A 64 26.09 4.31 -10.41
N PRO A 65 27.30 3.81 -10.74
CA PRO A 65 27.44 2.43 -11.17
C PRO A 65 26.65 1.60 -10.17
N VAL A 66 25.63 0.88 -10.66
CA VAL A 66 24.82 0.03 -9.80
C VAL A 66 25.83 -0.91 -9.18
N ALA A 67 26.15 -0.69 -7.90
CA ALA A 67 27.02 -1.59 -7.17
C ALA A 67 26.40 -2.97 -7.35
N LYS A 68 27.23 -3.98 -7.65
CA LYS A 68 26.74 -5.35 -7.74
C LYS A 68 25.83 -5.58 -6.54
N PRO A 69 24.58 -6.02 -6.75
CA PRO A 69 23.70 -6.33 -5.64
C PRO A 69 24.47 -7.17 -4.64
N HIS A 70 24.47 -6.77 -3.37
CA HIS A 70 25.16 -7.54 -2.33
C HIS A 70 24.60 -8.96 -2.21
N PHE A 71 23.42 -9.20 -2.78
CA PHE A 71 22.74 -10.48 -2.80
C PHE A 71 22.44 -10.88 -4.25
N GLU A 72 22.80 -12.11 -4.59
CA GLU A 72 22.62 -12.72 -5.92
C GLU A 72 21.15 -13.10 -6.21
N GLY A 73 20.27 -12.99 -5.22
CA GLY A 73 18.87 -13.38 -5.31
C GLY A 73 18.03 -12.74 -4.20
N PRO A 74 16.70 -12.93 -4.24
CA PRO A 74 15.83 -12.52 -3.14
C PRO A 74 16.28 -13.21 -1.85
N ALA A 75 16.05 -12.58 -0.71
CA ALA A 75 16.25 -13.24 0.57
C ALA A 75 15.47 -14.56 0.58
N ASP A 76 16.00 -15.57 1.28
CA ASP A 76 15.23 -16.77 1.57
C ASP A 76 13.86 -16.35 2.09
N ASN A 77 12.82 -17.11 1.71
CA ASN A 77 11.50 -16.93 2.28
C ASN A 77 11.63 -17.17 3.78
N PHE A 78 11.89 -16.11 4.55
CA PHE A 78 11.65 -16.11 5.96
C PHE A 78 10.17 -16.41 6.06
N ALA A 79 9.82 -17.58 6.61
CA ALA A 79 8.52 -17.74 7.20
C ALA A 79 8.39 -16.56 8.14
N VAL A 80 7.60 -15.56 7.75
CA VAL A 80 7.21 -14.49 8.64
C VAL A 80 6.55 -15.26 9.76
N SER A 81 7.27 -15.46 10.87
CA SER A 81 6.61 -15.73 12.13
C SER A 81 5.67 -14.54 12.24
N ALA A 82 4.38 -14.81 12.03
CA ALA A 82 3.39 -13.79 11.73
C ALA A 82 3.63 -12.62 12.67
N PRO A 83 3.64 -11.37 12.16
CA PRO A 83 3.80 -10.23 13.06
C PRO A 83 2.75 -10.44 14.15
N LEU A 84 3.18 -10.47 15.41
CA LEU A 84 2.29 -10.45 16.57
C LEU A 84 1.46 -9.18 16.42
N THR A 85 0.35 -9.33 15.71
CA THR A 85 -0.52 -8.24 15.32
C THR A 85 -1.20 -7.90 16.61
N GLU A 86 -0.86 -6.73 17.16
CA GLU A 86 -1.45 -6.20 18.38
C GLU A 86 -2.96 -6.43 18.31
N SER A 87 -3.46 -7.29 19.19
CA SER A 87 -4.89 -7.44 19.37
C SER A 87 -5.40 -6.12 19.95
N VAL A 88 -5.91 -5.25 19.07
CA VAL A 88 -6.43 -3.92 19.43
C VAL A 88 -7.55 -4.02 20.49
N LEU A 89 -8.19 -5.19 20.59
CA LEU A 89 -9.15 -5.51 21.64
C LEU A 89 -8.47 -6.18 22.84
N ASP A 90 -8.70 -5.64 24.04
CA ASP A 90 -8.51 -6.33 25.32
C ASP A 90 -9.86 -6.92 25.77
N PRO A 91 -10.07 -8.25 25.66
CA PRO A 91 -11.32 -8.91 26.00
C PRO A 91 -11.72 -8.70 27.45
N PHE A 92 -10.76 -8.64 28.39
CA PHE A 92 -11.05 -8.47 29.82
C PHE A 92 -11.50 -7.05 30.13
N SER A 93 -10.85 -6.05 29.53
CA SER A 93 -11.27 -4.65 29.69
C SER A 93 -12.65 -4.38 29.09
N VAL A 94 -12.99 -5.03 27.98
CA VAL A 94 -14.33 -4.91 27.38
C VAL A 94 -15.36 -5.70 28.18
N TYR A 95 -15.02 -6.89 28.67
CA TYR A 95 -15.91 -7.69 29.53
C TYR A 95 -16.34 -6.95 30.79
N ARG A 96 -15.41 -6.23 31.45
CA ARG A 96 -15.72 -5.37 32.60
C ARG A 96 -16.73 -4.27 32.30
N LYS A 97 -16.79 -3.81 31.04
CA LYS A 97 -17.79 -2.82 30.58
C LYS A 97 -19.14 -3.46 30.24
N GLY A 98 -19.19 -4.79 30.07
CA GLY A 98 -20.39 -5.59 29.88
C GLY A 98 -20.20 -6.72 28.88
N GLU A 99 -20.74 -7.90 29.20
CA GLU A 99 -20.63 -9.09 28.35
C GLU A 99 -21.31 -8.92 26.98
N ALA A 100 -22.50 -8.31 26.94
CA ALA A 100 -23.22 -8.07 25.68
C ALA A 100 -22.42 -7.15 24.74
N LEU A 101 -21.64 -6.20 25.29
CA LEU A 101 -20.77 -5.33 24.52
C LEU A 101 -19.60 -6.14 23.92
N LEU A 102 -18.96 -7.01 24.71
CA LEU A 102 -17.89 -7.89 24.23
C LEU A 102 -18.40 -8.78 23.10
N ARG A 103 -19.55 -9.44 23.28
CA ARG A 103 -20.14 -10.34 22.27
C ARG A 103 -20.42 -9.61 20.96
N ARG A 104 -21.03 -8.42 21.03
CA ARG A 104 -21.28 -7.58 19.84
C ARG A 104 -19.99 -7.21 19.10
N GLN A 105 -18.93 -6.86 19.83
CA GLN A 105 -17.64 -6.50 19.22
C GLN A 105 -16.99 -7.73 18.57
N LEU A 106 -16.93 -8.86 19.26
CA LEU A 106 -16.36 -10.10 18.73
C LEU A 106 -17.12 -10.61 17.50
N SER A 107 -18.46 -10.56 17.50
CA SER A 107 -19.27 -10.98 16.34
C SER A 107 -19.06 -10.13 15.09
N ALA A 108 -18.51 -8.91 15.22
CA ALA A 108 -18.16 -8.06 14.08
C ALA A 108 -16.74 -8.32 13.54
N MET A 109 -15.97 -9.20 14.17
CA MET A 109 -14.57 -9.48 13.82
C MET A 109 -14.44 -10.69 12.90
N ALA A 110 -13.41 -10.68 12.06
CA ALA A 110 -13.08 -11.81 11.21
C ALA A 110 -12.48 -12.98 12.03
N GLY A 111 -12.70 -14.22 11.58
CA GLY A 111 -12.26 -15.42 12.28
C GLY A 111 -10.76 -15.45 12.60
N TRP A 112 -9.90 -15.02 11.66
CA TRP A 112 -8.45 -14.94 11.90
C TRP A 112 -8.08 -14.02 13.09
N HIS A 113 -8.85 -12.95 13.32
CA HIS A 113 -8.62 -12.04 14.44
C HIS A 113 -9.08 -12.69 15.76
N LEU A 114 -10.18 -13.44 15.75
CA LEU A 114 -10.62 -14.20 16.92
C LEU A 114 -9.57 -15.23 17.34
N VAL A 115 -8.95 -15.93 16.38
CA VAL A 115 -7.82 -16.85 16.65
C VAL A 115 -6.65 -16.10 17.30
N ASN A 116 -6.30 -14.91 16.78
CA ASN A 116 -5.22 -14.10 17.35
C ASN A 116 -5.51 -13.66 18.80
N ILE A 117 -6.74 -13.25 19.11
CA ILE A 117 -7.16 -12.93 20.48
C ILE A 117 -6.96 -14.15 21.39
N ILE A 118 -7.42 -15.33 20.95
CA ILE A 118 -7.30 -16.57 21.73
C ILE A 118 -5.83 -16.90 22.02
N GLN A 119 -4.95 -16.77 21.04
CA GLN A 119 -3.52 -17.03 21.23
C GLN A 119 -2.83 -15.99 22.10
N HIS A 120 -3.10 -14.71 21.87
CA HIS A 120 -2.44 -13.61 22.60
C HIS A 120 -2.77 -13.62 24.09
N TYR A 121 -4.05 -13.84 24.43
CA TYR A 121 -4.52 -13.91 25.82
C TYR A 121 -4.51 -15.33 26.40
N GLN A 122 -3.98 -16.31 25.65
CA GLN A 122 -3.87 -17.71 26.06
C GLN A 122 -5.21 -18.32 26.55
N LEU A 123 -6.31 -17.98 25.86
CA LEU A 123 -7.68 -18.39 26.23
C LEU A 123 -7.97 -19.86 25.91
N SER A 124 -7.14 -20.50 25.10
CA SER A 124 -7.20 -21.93 24.78
C SER A 124 -5.79 -22.51 24.68
N ARG A 125 -5.68 -23.83 24.88
CA ARG A 125 -4.46 -24.61 24.64
C ARG A 125 -4.37 -25.16 23.22
N GLU A 126 -5.41 -24.98 22.42
CA GLU A 126 -5.45 -25.44 21.03
C GLU A 126 -4.49 -24.66 20.13
N SER A 127 -3.97 -25.31 19.09
CA SER A 127 -3.13 -24.66 18.09
C SER A 127 -3.92 -23.73 17.18
N ALA A 128 -3.25 -22.71 16.62
CA ALA A 128 -3.86 -21.78 15.65
C ALA A 128 -4.50 -22.51 14.46
N ASP A 129 -3.87 -23.59 13.98
CA ASP A 129 -4.36 -24.35 12.82
C ASP A 129 -5.73 -24.99 13.11
N LEU A 130 -5.91 -25.59 14.30
CA LEU A 130 -7.19 -26.17 14.70
C LEU A 130 -8.24 -25.09 14.91
N LEU A 131 -7.88 -23.98 15.56
CA LEU A 131 -8.80 -22.86 15.77
C LEU A 131 -9.23 -22.21 14.45
N GLY A 132 -8.34 -22.13 13.47
CA GLY A 132 -8.61 -21.56 12.14
C GLY A 132 -9.63 -22.35 11.32
N THR A 133 -9.83 -23.64 11.63
CA THR A 133 -10.87 -24.48 10.99
C THR A 133 -12.26 -24.34 11.62
N ARG A 134 -12.38 -23.66 12.76
CA ARG A 134 -13.67 -23.51 13.46
C ARG A 134 -14.48 -22.36 12.87
N GLU A 135 -15.80 -22.48 13.02
CA GLU A 135 -16.72 -21.40 12.67
C GLU A 135 -16.50 -20.18 13.59
N PRO A 136 -16.55 -18.94 13.07
CA PRO A 136 -16.32 -17.73 13.85
C PRO A 136 -17.20 -17.64 15.10
N ALA A 137 -18.47 -18.06 15.01
CA ALA A 137 -19.38 -18.07 16.15
C ALA A 137 -18.89 -18.96 17.31
N GLN A 138 -18.26 -20.10 17.02
CA GLN A 138 -17.70 -20.98 18.06
C GLN A 138 -16.48 -20.35 18.74
N LEU A 139 -15.67 -19.60 17.98
CA LEU A 139 -14.53 -18.86 18.52
C LEU A 139 -15.00 -17.72 19.44
N VAL A 140 -16.10 -17.04 19.09
CA VAL A 140 -16.70 -16.00 19.95
C VAL A 140 -17.14 -16.58 21.30
N GLU A 141 -17.88 -17.68 21.29
CA GLU A 141 -18.35 -18.32 22.54
C GLU A 141 -17.17 -18.80 23.40
N LEU A 142 -16.13 -19.39 22.77
CA LEU A 142 -14.91 -19.79 23.47
C LEU A 142 -14.25 -18.62 24.18
N ILE A 143 -14.09 -17.47 23.51
CA ILE A 143 -13.49 -16.28 24.10
C ILE A 143 -14.32 -15.79 25.30
N ILE A 144 -15.64 -15.76 25.17
CA ILE A 144 -16.54 -15.30 26.25
C ILE A 144 -16.44 -16.22 27.47
N ASP A 145 -16.51 -17.53 27.27
CA ASP A 145 -16.44 -18.51 28.35
C ASP A 145 -15.09 -18.46 29.08
N ALA A 146 -13.99 -18.37 28.33
CA ALA A 146 -12.64 -18.26 28.90
C ALA A 146 -12.48 -16.97 29.71
N VAL A 147 -12.90 -15.83 29.17
CA VAL A 147 -12.82 -14.53 29.86
C VAL A 147 -13.69 -14.51 31.11
N ARG A 148 -14.90 -15.09 31.06
CA ARG A 148 -15.79 -15.22 32.22
C ARG A 148 -15.12 -16.05 33.33
N GLN A 149 -14.62 -17.25 33.01
CA GLN A 149 -13.95 -18.13 33.98
C GLN A 149 -12.73 -17.48 34.63
N MET A 150 -11.88 -16.84 33.82
CA MET A 150 -10.66 -16.18 34.31
C MET A 150 -10.96 -14.91 35.11
N SER A 151 -12.06 -14.21 34.80
CA SER A 151 -12.49 -13.02 35.57
C SER A 151 -13.11 -13.40 36.92
N THR A 152 -13.76 -14.56 37.03
CA THR A 152 -14.30 -15.06 38.30
C THR A 152 -13.24 -15.70 39.19
N ALA A 153 -12.12 -16.15 38.63
CA ALA A 153 -11.03 -16.81 39.35
C ALA A 153 -10.00 -15.85 39.98
N ARG A 154 -10.08 -14.54 39.72
CA ARG A 154 -9.17 -13.54 40.26
C ARG A 154 -9.80 -12.86 41.50
N PRO A 155 -9.28 -13.06 42.73
CA PRO A 155 -9.77 -12.39 43.93
C PRO A 155 -9.48 -10.88 43.92
#